data_AF-A0A3S0EYN0-F1
#
_entry.id   AF-A0A3S0EYN0-F1
#
_cell.length_a   1.000
_cell.length_b   1.000
_cell.length_c   1.000
_cell.angle_alpha   90.00
_cell.angle_beta   90.00
_cell.angle_gamma   90.00
#
_symmetry.space_group_name_H-M   'P 1'
#
loop_
_entity.id
_entity.type
_entity.pdbx_description
1 polymer ?
#
loop_
_entity_poly.entity_id
_entity_poly.type
_entity_poly.pdbx_seq_one_letter_code
_entity_poly.pdbx_strand_id
1 'polypeptide(L)'
;MDSHPFDTPPDDTPSLASDPVLAPWLLPVSDDAPCGPDLEYDNDFLALTQAAAGKPETQFAPAEPPDWRAVKSLADDLNGRTRDLRVANLLLRARLRLEGFATLAPGLRLFEQLLNTWWAELHPQPEDGDAFARVNVLNELTSLESTLGDVRASLVLSDRGIGQITVRDIEIAMGDLSARDDESVPSRGQIESMLADAVAGYPHLATQARDAQQALAALNTCLADRLGYGERPDFSALSTMIDSVLAVSPQPVTLSADADDLAGLLNDLGIGQDDGDGDDAPAAAPTRRSRSGGGGGLGAIESRADAVRAIDAICAYLDKHEPTNPAADLLRRAQRLIDRNFLQLVREFAPEAVGEVARMLGVDPDSVPMS
;
A
#
# COMPACT_ATOMS: atom_id res chain seq x y z
N MET A 1 -2.17 6.83 -38.27
CA MET A 1 -1.78 7.73 -37.17
C MET A 1 -2.04 6.91 -35.93
N ASP A 2 -0.98 6.23 -35.53
CA ASP A 2 -0.99 5.06 -34.66
C ASP A 2 -1.13 5.49 -33.20
N SER A 3 -2.11 4.92 -32.51
CA SER A 3 -2.15 4.84 -31.04
C SER A 3 -1.79 3.40 -30.69
N HIS A 4 -0.62 3.21 -30.07
CA HIS A 4 -0.15 1.89 -29.64
C HIS A 4 -1.02 1.37 -28.49
N PRO A 5 -1.44 0.10 -28.53
CA PRO A 5 -2.35 -0.50 -27.54
C PRO A 5 -1.67 -0.93 -26.23
N PHE A 6 -0.48 -0.40 -25.94
CA PHE A 6 0.15 -0.51 -24.62
C PHE A 6 -0.23 0.72 -23.79
N ASP A 7 -1.53 0.99 -23.72
CA ASP A 7 -2.09 1.79 -22.65
C ASP A 7 -1.51 1.24 -21.34
N THR A 8 -0.94 2.17 -20.59
CA THR A 8 -0.15 1.96 -19.39
C THR A 8 -0.98 1.09 -18.42
N PRO A 9 -0.38 0.09 -17.75
CA PRO A 9 -1.11 -0.70 -16.76
C PRO A 9 -1.72 0.24 -15.70
N PRO A 10 -2.87 -0.11 -15.08
CA PRO A 10 -3.41 0.67 -14.00
C PRO A 10 -2.36 0.67 -12.89
N ASP A 11 -1.73 1.81 -12.71
CA ASP A 11 -0.92 2.07 -11.55
C ASP A 11 -1.91 2.09 -10.38
N ASP A 12 -2.06 0.95 -9.69
CA ASP A 12 -2.88 0.79 -8.46
C ASP A 12 -2.31 1.61 -7.29
N THR A 13 -1.38 2.52 -7.56
CA THR A 13 -1.02 3.57 -6.64
C THR A 13 -2.17 4.59 -6.55
N PRO A 14 -2.67 4.94 -5.36
CA PRO A 14 -3.71 5.95 -5.23
C PRO A 14 -3.28 7.25 -5.91
N SER A 15 -3.91 7.56 -7.05
CA SER A 15 -3.67 8.82 -7.75
C SER A 15 -4.07 9.97 -6.82
N LEU A 16 -3.25 11.03 -6.74
CA LEU A 16 -3.60 12.23 -5.97
C LEU A 16 -4.96 12.80 -6.37
N ALA A 17 -5.40 12.59 -7.62
CA ALA A 17 -6.71 12.99 -8.11
C ALA A 17 -7.88 12.29 -7.40
N SER A 18 -7.63 11.16 -6.72
CA SER A 18 -8.61 10.43 -5.91
C SER A 18 -8.63 10.86 -4.43
N ASP A 19 -7.62 11.60 -3.96
CA ASP A 19 -7.62 12.20 -2.62
C ASP A 19 -8.45 13.51 -2.66
N PRO A 20 -9.62 13.58 -2.00
CA PRO A 20 -10.48 14.77 -2.07
C PRO A 20 -9.85 16.02 -1.46
N VAL A 21 -8.85 15.88 -0.58
CA VAL A 21 -8.11 17.00 0.01
C VAL A 21 -7.06 17.51 -0.96
N LEU A 22 -6.37 16.61 -1.69
CA LEU A 22 -5.24 16.99 -2.55
C LEU A 22 -5.63 17.24 -4.01
N ALA A 23 -6.67 16.59 -4.53
CA ALA A 23 -7.11 16.78 -5.91
C ALA A 23 -7.35 18.26 -6.29
N PRO A 24 -7.96 19.11 -5.42
CA PRO A 24 -8.13 20.54 -5.74
C PRO A 24 -6.81 21.30 -5.91
N TRP A 25 -5.72 20.86 -5.28
CA TRP A 25 -4.40 21.50 -5.41
C TRP A 25 -3.80 21.31 -6.81
N LEU A 26 -4.26 20.31 -7.56
CA LEU A 26 -3.75 20.01 -8.90
C LEU A 26 -4.46 20.81 -10.00
N LEU A 27 -5.45 21.62 -9.64
CA LEU A 27 -6.15 22.51 -10.56
C LEU A 27 -5.52 23.90 -10.50
N PRO A 28 -5.49 24.66 -11.62
CA PRO A 28 -5.10 26.06 -11.56
C PRO A 28 -6.10 26.87 -10.72
N VAL A 29 -5.63 27.92 -10.04
CA VAL A 29 -6.50 28.88 -9.32
C VAL A 29 -7.40 29.63 -10.31
N SER A 30 -6.84 30.04 -11.44
CA SER A 30 -7.58 30.62 -12.58
C SER A 30 -6.79 30.44 -13.88
N ASP A 31 -7.45 30.65 -15.03
CA ASP A 31 -6.83 30.53 -16.34
C ASP A 31 -5.68 31.53 -16.56
N ASP A 32 -5.82 32.76 -16.03
CA ASP A 32 -4.83 33.83 -16.20
C ASP A 32 -3.74 33.83 -15.12
N ALA A 33 -3.99 33.19 -13.98
CA ALA A 33 -3.07 33.14 -12.84
C ALA A 33 -3.13 31.74 -12.19
N PRO A 34 -2.47 30.72 -12.79
CA PRO A 34 -2.62 29.33 -12.36
C PRO A 34 -2.21 29.07 -10.91
N CYS A 35 -1.25 29.83 -10.37
CA CYS A 35 -0.83 29.75 -8.97
C CYS A 35 -1.42 30.85 -8.08
N GLY A 36 -2.26 31.74 -8.61
CA GLY A 36 -2.80 32.87 -7.87
C GLY A 36 -1.73 33.86 -7.37
N PRO A 37 -2.11 34.83 -6.51
CA PRO A 37 -1.16 35.75 -5.89
C PRO A 37 -0.32 35.08 -4.79
N ASP A 38 0.83 35.70 -4.51
CA ASP A 38 1.57 35.45 -3.26
C ASP A 38 0.77 36.06 -2.09
N LEU A 39 0.52 35.24 -1.06
CA LEU A 39 -0.29 35.59 0.11
C LEU A 39 0.53 35.81 1.38
N GLU A 40 1.86 36.01 1.30
CA GLU A 40 2.75 36.16 2.46
C GLU A 40 2.25 37.15 3.54
N TYR A 41 1.62 38.26 3.12
CA TYR A 41 1.09 39.29 4.03
C TYR A 41 -0.44 39.21 4.24
N ASP A 42 -1.10 38.19 3.69
CA ASP A 42 -2.52 37.97 3.87
C ASP A 42 -2.83 37.51 5.30
N ASN A 43 -3.94 37.98 5.87
CA ASN A 43 -4.29 37.64 7.25
C ASN A 43 -4.51 36.12 7.44
N ASP A 44 -5.04 35.42 6.44
CA ASP A 44 -5.29 33.98 6.55
C ASP A 44 -3.97 33.20 6.50
N PHE A 45 -3.00 33.67 5.71
CA PHE A 45 -1.64 33.10 5.68
C PHE A 45 -0.91 33.33 7.01
N LEU A 46 -0.98 34.55 7.56
CA LEU A 46 -0.41 34.86 8.87
C LEU A 46 -1.06 34.03 9.99
N ALA A 47 -2.38 33.84 9.93
CA ALA A 47 -3.10 32.98 10.87
C ALA A 47 -2.68 31.51 10.75
N LEU A 48 -2.47 31.02 9.52
CA LEU A 48 -1.96 29.67 9.25
C LEU A 48 -0.57 29.48 9.87
N THR A 49 0.36 30.41 9.64
CA THR A 49 1.71 30.36 10.21
C THR A 49 1.67 30.43 11.74
N GLN A 50 0.83 31.29 12.30
CA GLN A 50 0.67 31.40 13.76
C GLN A 50 0.11 30.11 14.38
N ALA A 51 -0.90 29.50 13.74
CA ALA A 51 -1.47 28.24 14.21
C ALA A 51 -0.44 27.10 14.19
N ALA A 52 0.44 27.08 13.17
CA ALA A 52 1.50 26.08 13.04
C ALA A 52 2.68 26.30 14.02
N ALA A 53 2.93 27.54 14.43
CA ALA A 53 3.98 27.85 15.42
C ALA A 53 3.54 27.53 16.86
N GLY A 54 2.24 27.61 17.15
CA GLY A 54 1.74 27.60 18.53
C GLY A 54 2.14 28.89 19.27
N LYS A 55 2.16 28.85 20.61
CA LYS A 55 2.64 29.97 21.43
C LYS A 55 3.80 29.52 22.33
N PRO A 56 4.93 30.23 22.34
CA PRO A 56 6.00 29.93 23.27
C PRO A 56 5.56 30.23 24.71
N GLU A 57 6.24 29.60 25.67
CA GLU A 57 6.04 29.91 27.08
C GLU A 57 6.41 31.38 27.35
N THR A 58 5.58 32.06 28.13
CA THR A 58 5.83 33.42 28.61
C THR A 58 5.78 33.44 30.13
N GLN A 59 6.25 34.54 30.74
CA GLN A 59 6.14 34.73 32.19
C GLN A 59 4.69 34.70 32.72
N PHE A 60 3.69 34.80 31.84
CA PHE A 60 2.28 34.91 32.19
C PHE A 60 1.41 33.77 31.65
N ALA A 61 1.94 32.90 30.80
CA ALA A 61 1.19 31.79 30.20
C ALA A 61 2.13 30.64 29.77
N PRO A 62 1.72 29.37 29.95
CA PRO A 62 2.47 28.22 29.47
C PRO A 62 2.52 28.20 27.94
N ALA A 63 3.45 27.41 27.39
CA ALA A 63 3.48 27.18 25.95
C ALA A 63 2.18 26.51 25.47
N GLU A 64 1.67 26.95 24.34
CA GLU A 64 0.56 26.31 23.64
C GLU A 64 1.14 25.57 22.41
N PRO A 65 0.84 24.28 22.23
CA PRO A 65 1.28 23.55 21.05
C PRO A 65 0.57 24.08 19.78
N PRO A 66 1.10 23.76 18.60
CA PRO A 66 0.42 24.06 17.34
C PRO A 66 -1.00 23.49 17.28
N ASP A 67 -1.92 24.26 16.71
CA ASP A 67 -3.29 23.80 16.44
C ASP A 67 -3.38 23.19 15.04
N TRP A 68 -3.00 21.91 14.95
CA TRP A 68 -2.98 21.19 13.67
C TRP A 68 -4.34 21.12 12.96
N ARG A 69 -5.45 21.18 13.69
CA ARG A 69 -6.79 21.20 13.06
C ARG A 69 -7.06 22.54 12.39
N ALA A 70 -6.70 23.64 13.06
CA ALA A 70 -6.77 24.97 12.47
C ALA A 70 -5.82 25.09 11.27
N VAL A 71 -4.59 24.57 11.38
CA VAL A 71 -3.61 24.56 10.27
C VAL A 71 -4.18 23.84 9.05
N LYS A 72 -4.74 22.64 9.21
CA LYS A 72 -5.35 21.90 8.09
C LYS A 72 -6.49 22.71 7.44
N SER A 73 -7.41 23.25 8.24
CA SER A 73 -8.54 24.03 7.73
C SER A 73 -8.10 25.28 6.97
N LEU A 74 -7.18 26.06 7.54
CA LEU A 74 -6.67 27.28 6.93
C LEU A 74 -5.89 27.00 5.65
N ALA A 75 -5.11 25.92 5.61
CA ALA A 75 -4.41 25.50 4.40
C ALA A 75 -5.39 25.07 3.28
N ASP A 76 -6.46 24.35 3.62
CA ASP A 76 -7.52 23.96 2.68
C ASP A 76 -8.22 25.21 2.11
N ASP A 77 -8.49 26.23 2.94
CA ASP A 77 -9.10 27.50 2.50
C ASP A 77 -8.15 28.33 1.61
N LEU A 78 -6.88 28.43 1.98
CA LEU A 78 -5.85 29.16 1.22
C LEU A 78 -5.57 28.53 -0.15
N ASN A 79 -5.69 27.20 -0.26
CA ASN A 79 -5.59 26.50 -1.55
C ASN A 79 -6.65 26.97 -2.56
N GLY A 80 -7.77 27.57 -2.14
CA GLY A 80 -8.71 28.20 -3.09
C GLY A 80 -8.14 29.44 -3.81
N ARG A 81 -7.05 30.01 -3.29
CA ARG A 81 -6.54 31.34 -3.66
C ARG A 81 -5.10 31.32 -4.15
N THR A 82 -4.28 30.38 -3.71
CA THR A 82 -2.85 30.32 -4.06
C THR A 82 -2.35 28.88 -4.23
N ARG A 83 -1.35 28.68 -5.09
CA ARG A 83 -0.50 27.47 -5.10
C ARG A 83 0.83 27.85 -4.50
N ASP A 84 1.06 27.43 -3.26
CA ASP A 84 2.20 27.85 -2.46
C ASP A 84 2.77 26.67 -1.68
N LEU A 85 4.07 26.44 -1.82
CA LEU A 85 4.79 25.36 -1.15
C LEU A 85 4.83 25.54 0.37
N ARG A 86 4.78 26.77 0.87
CA ARG A 86 4.70 27.06 2.32
C ARG A 86 3.39 26.54 2.88
N VAL A 87 2.28 26.78 2.17
CA VAL A 87 0.95 26.28 2.53
C VAL A 87 0.90 24.75 2.39
N ALA A 88 1.45 24.20 1.30
CA ALA A 88 1.53 22.75 1.08
C ALA A 88 2.34 22.04 2.19
N ASN A 89 3.44 22.62 2.64
CA ASN A 89 4.23 22.07 3.75
C ASN A 89 3.43 22.06 5.05
N LEU A 90 2.77 23.17 5.39
CA LEU A 90 1.96 23.24 6.60
C LEU A 90 0.77 22.28 6.56
N LEU A 91 0.16 22.06 5.39
CA LEU A 91 -0.85 21.01 5.21
C LEU A 91 -0.27 19.61 5.46
N LEU A 92 0.88 19.28 4.86
CA LEU A 92 1.56 18.00 5.08
C LEU A 92 1.84 17.78 6.56
N ARG A 93 2.41 18.77 7.25
CA ARG A 93 2.69 18.72 8.68
C ARG A 93 1.43 18.47 9.50
N ALA A 94 0.34 19.20 9.23
CA ALA A 94 -0.94 18.98 9.90
C ALA A 94 -1.49 17.57 9.68
N ARG A 95 -1.40 17.05 8.45
CA ARG A 95 -1.86 15.70 8.10
C ARG A 95 -1.01 14.62 8.77
N LEU A 96 0.32 14.75 8.80
CA LEU A 96 1.19 13.81 9.54
C LEU A 96 0.81 13.72 11.02
N ARG A 97 0.41 14.84 11.62
CA ARG A 97 0.04 14.94 13.04
C ARG A 97 -1.38 14.47 13.35
N LEU A 98 -2.29 14.55 12.39
CA LEU A 98 -3.71 14.22 12.57
C LEU A 98 -4.09 12.84 12.00
N GLU A 99 -3.48 12.46 10.89
CA GLU A 99 -3.84 11.32 10.04
C GLU A 99 -2.72 10.27 9.98
N GLY A 100 -1.48 10.63 10.34
CA GLY A 100 -0.38 9.70 10.50
C GLY A 100 0.53 9.55 9.28
N PHE A 101 1.44 8.58 9.35
CA PHE A 101 2.54 8.39 8.39
C PHE A 101 2.07 8.14 6.96
N ALA A 102 0.89 7.52 6.78
CA ALA A 102 0.30 7.23 5.49
C ALA A 102 0.12 8.49 4.61
N THR A 103 0.08 9.69 5.19
CA THR A 103 -0.03 10.95 4.43
C THR A 103 1.28 11.44 3.85
N LEU A 104 2.43 10.85 4.22
CA LEU A 104 3.74 11.26 3.73
C LEU A 104 3.85 11.07 2.21
N ALA A 105 3.50 9.88 1.71
CA ALA A 105 3.57 9.58 0.28
C ALA A 105 2.71 10.53 -0.59
N PRO A 106 1.39 10.72 -0.33
CA PRO A 106 0.59 11.65 -1.11
C PRO A 106 1.05 13.11 -0.92
N GLY A 107 1.56 13.48 0.25
CA GLY A 107 2.19 14.78 0.47
C GLY A 107 3.39 15.01 -0.44
N LEU A 108 4.37 14.11 -0.44
CA LEU A 108 5.56 14.23 -1.29
C LEU A 108 5.21 14.25 -2.78
N ARG A 109 4.22 13.46 -3.22
CA ARG A 109 3.69 13.52 -4.59
C ARG A 109 3.06 14.87 -4.91
N LEU A 110 2.38 15.52 -3.96
CA LEU A 110 1.85 16.87 -4.18
C LEU A 110 2.99 17.85 -4.48
N PHE A 111 4.05 17.84 -3.68
CA PHE A 111 5.22 18.70 -3.93
C PHE A 111 5.79 18.46 -5.33
N GLU A 112 6.01 17.20 -5.70
CA GLU A 112 6.52 16.82 -7.02
C GLU A 112 5.61 17.32 -8.16
N GLN A 113 4.30 17.10 -8.08
CA GLN A 113 3.36 17.55 -9.12
C GLN A 113 3.25 19.06 -9.21
N LEU A 114 3.22 19.78 -8.08
CA LEU A 114 3.20 21.25 -8.09
C LEU A 114 4.45 21.82 -8.75
N LEU A 115 5.62 21.30 -8.39
CA LEU A 115 6.91 21.71 -8.95
C LEU A 115 7.03 21.35 -10.44
N ASN A 116 6.51 20.20 -10.85
CA ASN A 116 6.52 19.80 -12.25
C ASN A 116 5.57 20.63 -13.11
N THR A 117 4.39 20.96 -12.58
CA THR A 117 3.34 21.66 -13.33
C THR A 117 3.59 23.15 -13.46
N TRP A 118 3.97 23.81 -12.37
CA TRP A 118 4.00 25.28 -12.29
C TRP A 118 5.33 25.82 -11.76
N TRP A 119 6.46 25.22 -12.16
CA TRP A 119 7.77 25.62 -11.64
C TRP A 119 8.02 27.14 -11.61
N ALA A 120 7.63 27.89 -12.65
CA ALA A 120 7.90 29.32 -12.72
C ALA A 120 6.93 30.13 -11.85
N GLU A 121 5.65 29.77 -11.83
CA GLU A 121 4.56 30.53 -11.21
C GLU A 121 4.28 30.14 -9.74
N LEU A 122 4.72 28.95 -9.31
CA LEU A 122 4.49 28.40 -7.98
C LEU A 122 5.19 29.22 -6.90
N HIS A 123 4.47 29.55 -5.83
CA HIS A 123 5.01 30.34 -4.72
C HIS A 123 5.82 29.49 -3.73
N PRO A 124 6.94 30.01 -3.18
CA PRO A 124 7.64 31.22 -3.60
C PRO A 124 8.20 31.09 -5.02
N GLN A 125 7.97 32.10 -5.85
CA GLN A 125 8.48 32.13 -7.24
C GLN A 125 9.99 32.32 -7.26
N PRO A 126 10.71 31.80 -8.27
CA PRO A 126 12.14 32.06 -8.40
C PRO A 126 12.37 33.51 -8.83
N GLU A 127 13.33 34.19 -8.23
CA GLU A 127 13.68 35.58 -8.56
C GLU A 127 14.91 35.59 -9.46
N ASP A 128 14.79 36.11 -10.68
CA ASP A 128 15.89 36.15 -11.68
C ASP A 128 16.59 34.78 -11.90
N GLY A 129 15.85 33.68 -11.76
CA GLY A 129 16.35 32.31 -11.89
C GLY A 129 16.90 31.71 -10.59
N ASP A 130 16.94 32.47 -9.50
CA ASP A 130 17.31 32.00 -8.17
C ASP A 130 16.09 31.41 -7.44
N ALA A 131 16.18 30.13 -7.08
CA ALA A 131 15.15 29.40 -6.35
C ALA A 131 15.39 29.36 -4.83
N PHE A 132 16.24 30.23 -4.27
CA PHE A 132 16.64 30.22 -2.85
C PHE A 132 15.45 30.19 -1.88
N ALA A 133 14.46 31.07 -2.05
CA ALA A 133 13.28 31.11 -1.18
C ALA A 133 12.51 29.79 -1.22
N ARG A 134 12.41 29.16 -2.40
CA ARG A 134 11.78 27.85 -2.60
C ARG A 134 12.57 26.72 -1.96
N VAL A 135 13.89 26.71 -2.16
CA VAL A 135 14.79 25.73 -1.55
C VAL A 135 14.71 25.80 -0.02
N ASN A 136 14.55 26.99 0.56
CA ASN A 136 14.34 27.12 2.01
C ASN A 136 13.08 26.40 2.49
N VAL A 137 11.96 26.51 1.75
CA VAL A 137 10.74 25.76 2.08
C VAL A 137 10.97 24.25 1.97
N LEU A 138 11.67 23.81 0.92
CA LEU A 138 11.97 22.38 0.73
C LEU A 138 12.94 21.84 1.80
N ASN A 139 13.84 22.66 2.33
CA ASN A 139 14.69 22.30 3.46
C ASN A 139 13.90 22.14 4.78
N GLU A 140 12.68 22.67 4.89
CA GLU A 140 11.83 22.37 6.05
C GLU A 140 11.40 20.90 6.08
N LEU A 141 11.32 20.23 4.92
CA LEU A 141 11.05 18.79 4.81
C LEU A 141 12.16 17.94 5.45
N THR A 142 13.35 18.50 5.59
CA THR A 142 14.55 17.81 6.10
C THR A 142 14.89 18.21 7.54
N SER A 143 14.14 19.16 8.13
CA SER A 143 14.42 19.70 9.46
C SER A 143 13.63 18.98 10.57
N LEU A 144 14.35 18.52 11.61
CA LEU A 144 13.76 17.94 12.81
C LEU A 144 12.95 18.93 13.66
N GLU A 145 13.17 20.23 13.47
CA GLU A 145 12.40 21.29 14.11
C GLU A 145 11.09 21.59 13.35
N SER A 146 10.88 20.96 12.19
CA SER A 146 9.72 21.12 11.32
C SER A 146 9.20 19.75 10.84
N THR A 147 9.01 19.55 9.54
CA THR A 147 8.32 18.41 8.95
C THR A 147 8.96 17.07 9.28
N LEU A 148 10.30 16.97 9.33
CA LEU A 148 10.96 15.71 9.68
C LEU A 148 10.67 15.29 11.13
N GLY A 149 10.51 16.26 12.04
CA GLY A 149 10.04 16.03 13.40
C GLY A 149 8.60 15.51 13.45
N ASP A 150 7.73 16.04 12.60
CA ASP A 150 6.35 15.60 12.48
C ASP A 150 6.24 14.19 11.86
N VAL A 151 7.10 13.83 10.89
CA VAL A 151 7.24 12.46 10.37
C VAL A 151 7.62 11.51 11.50
N ARG A 152 8.68 11.81 12.26
CA ARG A 152 9.12 10.99 13.39
C ARG A 152 8.01 10.76 14.41
N ALA A 153 7.21 11.78 14.68
CA ALA A 153 6.15 11.72 15.67
C ALA A 153 4.80 11.23 15.10
N SER A 154 4.71 10.94 13.80
CA SER A 154 3.48 10.47 13.15
C SER A 154 3.19 9.01 13.51
N LEU A 155 1.89 8.68 13.56
CA LEU A 155 1.40 7.32 13.80
C LEU A 155 1.50 6.49 12.53
N VAL A 156 2.20 5.37 12.58
CA VAL A 156 2.21 4.33 11.53
C VAL A 156 1.00 3.42 11.70
N LEU A 157 0.60 3.14 12.93
CA LEU A 157 -0.59 2.36 13.28
C LEU A 157 -1.31 3.04 14.45
N SER A 158 -2.64 3.08 14.40
CA SER A 158 -3.47 3.42 15.55
C SER A 158 -4.78 2.64 15.52
N ASP A 159 -4.79 1.52 16.22
CA ASP A 159 -5.96 0.67 16.37
C ASP A 159 -6.30 0.47 17.86
N ARG A 160 -7.60 0.41 18.20
CA ARG A 160 -8.05 0.29 19.60
C ARG A 160 -7.78 -1.09 20.21
N GLY A 161 -7.75 -2.14 19.39
CA GLY A 161 -7.53 -3.52 19.82
C GLY A 161 -6.05 -3.92 19.80
N ILE A 162 -5.29 -3.40 18.83
CA ILE A 162 -3.86 -3.76 18.65
C ILE A 162 -2.95 -2.78 19.39
N GLY A 163 -3.18 -1.47 19.25
CA GLY A 163 -2.36 -0.42 19.86
C GLY A 163 -1.93 0.67 18.89
N GLN A 164 -0.95 1.46 19.33
CA GLN A 164 -0.39 2.57 18.56
C GLN A 164 1.11 2.38 18.35
N ILE A 165 1.59 2.75 17.17
CA ILE A 165 3.01 2.70 16.80
C ILE A 165 3.33 4.01 16.07
N THR A 166 4.36 4.71 16.52
CA THR A 166 4.93 5.87 15.83
C THR A 166 6.18 5.51 15.03
N VAL A 167 6.60 6.40 14.12
CA VAL A 167 7.90 6.25 13.44
C VAL A 167 9.05 6.24 14.45
N ARG A 168 8.99 7.06 15.51
CA ARG A 168 9.97 7.06 16.61
C ARG A 168 10.10 5.68 17.27
N ASP A 169 8.98 5.02 17.54
CA ASP A 169 8.99 3.68 18.17
C ASP A 169 9.74 2.68 17.29
N ILE A 170 9.57 2.79 15.98
CA ILE A 170 10.27 1.97 14.99
C ILE A 170 11.76 2.30 14.94
N GLU A 171 12.15 3.58 14.88
CA GLU A 171 13.56 4.00 14.92
C GLU A 171 14.26 3.45 16.19
N ILE A 172 13.58 3.45 17.34
CA ILE A 172 14.12 2.90 18.59
C ILE A 172 14.23 1.37 18.51
N ALA A 173 13.20 0.68 18.02
CA ALA A 173 13.19 -0.77 17.87
C ALA A 173 14.23 -1.29 16.88
N MET A 174 14.59 -0.47 15.89
CA MET A 174 15.64 -0.75 14.90
C MET A 174 17.05 -0.43 15.41
N GLY A 175 17.17 0.30 16.52
CA GLY A 175 18.46 0.74 17.08
C GLY A 175 19.02 2.00 16.44
N ASP A 176 18.24 2.68 15.60
CA ASP A 176 18.60 3.96 14.96
C ASP A 176 18.52 5.12 15.97
N LEU A 177 17.75 4.95 17.04
CA LEU A 177 17.53 5.95 18.08
C LEU A 177 17.54 5.34 19.48
N SER A 178 18.15 6.03 20.43
CA SER A 178 18.13 5.60 21.83
C SER A 178 16.80 5.93 22.50
N ALA A 179 16.28 4.96 23.25
CA ALA A 179 15.17 5.18 24.15
C ALA A 179 15.57 6.13 25.31
N ARG A 180 14.62 6.93 25.78
CA ARG A 180 14.68 7.67 27.04
C ARG A 180 14.51 6.71 28.22
N ASP A 181 15.03 7.09 29.38
CA ASP A 181 15.01 6.24 30.58
C ASP A 181 13.59 5.90 31.07
N ASP A 182 12.59 6.70 30.71
CA ASP A 182 11.19 6.58 31.12
C ASP A 182 10.25 6.03 30.03
N GLU A 183 10.75 5.72 28.83
CA GLU A 183 9.93 5.21 27.72
C GLU A 183 10.05 3.69 27.54
N SER A 184 8.90 3.01 27.51
CA SER A 184 8.81 1.58 27.16
C SER A 184 8.36 1.46 25.72
N VAL A 185 9.28 1.03 24.85
CA VAL A 185 9.04 0.89 23.41
C VAL A 185 8.89 -0.59 23.04
N PRO A 186 7.90 -0.97 22.22
CA PRO A 186 7.80 -2.32 21.70
C PRO A 186 9.06 -2.76 20.96
N SER A 187 9.46 -4.01 21.14
CA SER A 187 10.56 -4.59 20.35
C SER A 187 10.19 -4.71 18.87
N ARG A 188 11.20 -4.83 18.00
CA ARG A 188 10.99 -5.02 16.55
C ARG A 188 9.98 -6.13 16.21
N GLY A 189 10.13 -7.30 16.82
CA GLY A 189 9.21 -8.43 16.56
C GLY A 189 7.77 -8.19 17.05
N GLN A 190 7.59 -7.39 18.10
CA GLN A 190 6.25 -6.97 18.55
C GLN A 190 5.62 -5.99 17.55
N ILE A 191 6.39 -5.02 17.04
CA ILE A 191 5.95 -4.08 16.01
C ILE A 191 5.54 -4.84 14.74
N GLU A 192 6.38 -5.76 14.26
CA GLU A 192 6.10 -6.58 13.08
C GLU A 192 4.80 -7.39 13.27
N SER A 193 4.60 -8.01 14.44
CA SER A 193 3.36 -8.74 14.76
C SER A 193 2.13 -7.82 14.78
N MET A 194 2.23 -6.66 15.43
CA MET A 194 1.13 -5.69 15.51
C MET A 194 0.72 -5.19 14.12
N LEU A 195 1.69 -4.89 13.25
CA LEU A 195 1.42 -4.46 11.88
C LEU A 195 0.83 -5.60 11.03
N ALA A 196 1.33 -6.83 11.19
CA ALA A 196 0.78 -8.00 10.51
C ALA A 196 -0.66 -8.30 10.93
N ASP A 197 -1.00 -8.16 12.21
CA ASP A 197 -2.36 -8.33 12.71
C ASP A 197 -3.31 -7.24 12.20
N ALA A 198 -2.78 -6.02 12.00
CA ALA A 198 -3.55 -4.85 11.59
C ALA A 198 -3.80 -4.78 10.07
N VAL A 199 -2.93 -5.37 9.25
CA VAL A 199 -2.92 -5.16 7.78
C VAL A 199 -4.23 -5.54 7.10
N ALA A 200 -4.95 -6.55 7.61
CA ALA A 200 -6.24 -6.95 7.05
C ALA A 200 -7.31 -5.87 7.19
N GLY A 201 -7.29 -5.09 8.27
CA GLY A 201 -8.18 -3.94 8.49
C GLY A 201 -7.65 -2.66 7.86
N TYR A 202 -6.33 -2.56 7.67
CA TYR A 202 -5.64 -1.39 7.16
C TYR A 202 -4.62 -1.79 6.07
N PRO A 203 -5.06 -2.08 4.84
CA PRO A 203 -4.18 -2.58 3.78
C PRO A 203 -3.01 -1.64 3.42
N HIS A 204 -3.19 -0.33 3.61
CA HIS A 204 -2.14 0.68 3.40
C HIS A 204 -0.89 0.45 4.25
N LEU A 205 -0.97 -0.30 5.36
CA LEU A 205 0.20 -0.63 6.18
C LEU A 205 1.27 -1.41 5.40
N ALA A 206 0.87 -2.18 4.38
CA ALA A 206 1.79 -2.94 3.52
C ALA A 206 2.45 -2.11 2.40
N THR A 207 1.92 -0.92 2.11
CA THR A 207 2.36 -0.11 0.96
C THR A 207 2.90 1.26 1.35
N GLN A 208 2.40 1.89 2.44
CA GLN A 208 2.68 3.28 2.79
C GLN A 208 4.17 3.68 2.79
N ALA A 209 5.05 2.81 3.29
CA ALA A 209 6.50 3.09 3.32
C ALA A 209 7.13 2.99 1.93
N ARG A 210 6.72 2.00 1.13
CA ARG A 210 7.17 1.85 -0.26
C ARG A 210 6.68 3.02 -1.11
N ASP A 211 5.43 3.41 -0.94
CA ASP A 211 4.82 4.52 -1.66
C ASP A 211 5.51 5.85 -1.31
N ALA A 212 5.92 6.03 -0.05
CA ALA A 212 6.69 7.18 0.41
C ALA A 212 8.10 7.20 -0.17
N GLN A 213 8.78 6.05 -0.24
CA GLN A 213 10.12 5.92 -0.84
C GLN A 213 10.08 6.30 -2.33
N GLN A 214 9.09 5.80 -3.06
CA GLN A 214 8.87 6.14 -4.47
C GLN A 214 8.56 7.63 -4.66
N ALA A 215 7.69 8.20 -3.83
CA ALA A 215 7.36 9.62 -3.88
C ALA A 215 8.58 10.51 -3.60
N LEU A 216 9.42 10.14 -2.63
CA LEU A 216 10.66 10.85 -2.33
C LEU A 216 11.65 10.77 -3.48
N ALA A 217 11.79 9.61 -4.12
CA ALA A 217 12.64 9.42 -5.29
C ALA A 217 12.17 10.27 -6.50
N ALA A 218 10.86 10.35 -6.73
CA ALA A 218 10.26 11.18 -7.77
C ALA A 218 10.51 12.68 -7.50
N LEU A 219 10.31 13.14 -6.27
CA LEU A 219 10.61 14.51 -5.87
C LEU A 219 12.10 14.85 -6.05
N ASN A 220 13.00 13.94 -5.65
CA ASN A 220 14.44 14.12 -5.84
C ASN A 220 14.82 14.25 -7.32
N THR A 221 14.22 13.43 -8.19
CA THR A 221 14.42 13.52 -9.64
C THR A 221 13.94 14.86 -10.18
N CYS A 222 12.72 15.26 -9.81
CA CYS A 222 12.12 16.55 -10.20
C CYS A 222 13.02 17.75 -9.82
N LEU A 223 13.64 17.72 -8.64
CA LEU A 223 14.55 18.77 -8.18
C LEU A 223 15.92 18.71 -8.86
N ALA A 224 16.43 17.50 -9.16
CA ALA A 224 17.71 17.32 -9.85
C ALA A 224 17.71 17.89 -11.28
N ASP A 225 16.56 17.87 -11.96
CA ASP A 225 16.41 18.43 -13.30
C ASP A 225 16.44 19.97 -13.33
N ARG A 226 16.27 20.63 -12.18
CA ARG A 226 16.00 22.08 -12.08
C ARG A 226 16.98 22.85 -11.23
N LEU A 227 17.61 22.19 -10.26
CA LEU A 227 18.54 22.81 -9.30
C LEU A 227 19.96 22.33 -9.53
N GLY A 228 20.93 23.21 -9.27
CA GLY A 228 22.35 22.89 -9.36
C GLY A 228 22.80 21.86 -8.33
N TYR A 229 23.96 21.25 -8.60
CA TYR A 229 24.62 20.38 -7.63
C TYR A 229 25.02 21.19 -6.39
N GLY A 230 24.42 20.92 -5.24
CA GLY A 230 24.65 21.62 -3.96
C GLY A 230 23.51 22.54 -3.52
N GLU A 231 22.54 22.82 -4.38
CA GLU A 231 21.34 23.62 -4.05
C GLU A 231 20.15 22.75 -3.60
N ARG A 232 20.28 21.43 -3.77
CA ARG A 232 19.21 20.47 -3.48
C ARG A 232 19.14 20.18 -1.97
N PRO A 233 17.94 20.07 -1.39
CA PRO A 233 17.79 19.59 -0.03
C PRO A 233 18.39 18.20 0.16
N ASP A 234 18.98 17.95 1.33
CA ASP A 234 19.46 16.63 1.72
C ASP A 234 18.34 15.83 2.39
N PHE A 235 17.73 14.91 1.65
CA PHE A 235 16.66 14.04 2.14
C PHE A 235 17.15 12.74 2.77
N SER A 236 18.46 12.58 3.03
CA SER A 236 19.02 11.34 3.59
C SER A 236 18.32 10.89 4.89
N ALA A 237 18.12 11.81 5.83
CA ALA A 237 17.45 11.51 7.09
C ALA A 237 15.98 11.08 6.90
N LEU A 238 15.26 11.71 5.97
CA LEU A 238 13.89 11.31 5.64
C LEU A 238 13.85 9.93 4.99
N SER A 239 14.79 9.63 4.07
CA SER A 239 14.92 8.31 3.47
C SER A 239 15.16 7.24 4.53
N THR A 240 16.07 7.48 5.47
CA THR A 240 16.35 6.53 6.57
C THR A 240 15.12 6.25 7.41
N MET A 241 14.33 7.27 7.77
CA MET A 241 13.07 7.05 8.51
C MET A 241 12.08 6.18 7.72
N ILE A 242 11.92 6.45 6.43
CA ILE A 242 11.05 5.66 5.55
C ILE A 242 11.55 4.21 5.47
N ASP A 243 12.85 4.00 5.35
CA ASP A 243 13.48 2.68 5.29
C ASP A 243 13.29 1.90 6.59
N SER A 244 13.38 2.55 7.76
CA SER A 244 13.09 1.91 9.06
C SER A 244 11.63 1.45 9.16
N VAL A 245 10.67 2.25 8.67
CA VAL A 245 9.25 1.83 8.61
C VAL A 245 9.07 0.68 7.61
N LEU A 246 9.71 0.75 6.44
CA LEU A 246 9.66 -0.30 5.42
C LEU A 246 10.19 -1.64 5.95
N ALA A 247 11.25 -1.61 6.77
CA ALA A 247 11.90 -2.80 7.31
C ALA A 247 11.02 -3.63 8.25
N VAL A 248 9.99 -3.03 8.85
CA VAL A 248 9.01 -3.69 9.74
C VAL A 248 7.62 -3.78 9.12
N SER A 249 7.43 -3.24 7.91
CA SER A 249 6.13 -3.24 7.23
C SER A 249 5.74 -4.66 6.81
N PRO A 250 4.45 -5.03 6.90
CA PRO A 250 3.96 -6.28 6.35
C PRO A 250 4.27 -6.35 4.86
N GLN A 251 4.72 -7.52 4.40
CA GLN A 251 4.89 -7.70 2.97
C GLN A 251 3.51 -7.74 2.30
N PRO A 252 3.30 -7.02 1.18
CA PRO A 252 2.13 -7.22 0.37
C PRO A 252 2.07 -8.70 0.00
N VAL A 253 0.89 -9.32 0.17
CA VAL A 253 0.66 -10.65 -0.39
C VAL A 253 0.61 -10.48 -1.90
N THR A 254 1.76 -10.56 -2.55
CA THR A 254 1.83 -10.67 -4.00
C THR A 254 1.45 -12.10 -4.35
N LEU A 255 0.41 -12.28 -5.17
CA LEU A 255 0.21 -13.51 -5.94
C LEU A 255 1.26 -13.60 -7.07
N SER A 256 2.48 -13.14 -6.80
CA SER A 256 3.65 -13.46 -7.61
C SER A 256 4.09 -14.84 -7.14
N ALA A 257 3.34 -15.86 -7.52
CA ALA A 257 3.91 -17.19 -7.53
C ALA A 257 5.07 -17.11 -8.52
N ASP A 258 6.30 -17.17 -8.02
CA ASP A 258 7.42 -17.50 -8.89
C ASP A 258 7.02 -18.76 -9.66
N ALA A 259 7.35 -18.83 -10.95
CA ALA A 259 6.98 -19.97 -11.79
C ALA A 259 7.42 -21.31 -11.15
N ASP A 260 8.47 -21.28 -10.34
CA ASP A 260 8.97 -22.40 -9.54
C ASP A 260 8.07 -22.77 -8.34
N ASP A 261 7.41 -21.80 -7.69
CA ASP A 261 6.44 -22.06 -6.62
C ASP A 261 5.14 -22.65 -7.17
N LEU A 262 4.70 -22.18 -8.34
CA LEU A 262 3.54 -22.76 -9.02
C LEU A 262 3.87 -24.14 -9.60
N ALA A 263 5.07 -24.33 -10.16
CA ALA A 263 5.54 -25.63 -10.62
C ALA A 263 5.69 -26.62 -9.45
N GLY A 264 6.19 -26.17 -8.30
CA GLY A 264 6.25 -26.96 -7.07
C GLY A 264 4.86 -27.39 -6.60
N LEU A 265 3.90 -26.46 -6.60
CA LEU A 265 2.50 -26.74 -6.23
C LEU A 265 1.81 -27.68 -7.23
N LEU A 266 2.05 -27.50 -8.54
CA LEU A 266 1.51 -28.36 -9.59
C LEU A 266 2.10 -29.77 -9.54
N ASN A 267 3.38 -29.90 -9.18
CA ASN A 267 4.05 -31.20 -9.03
C ASN A 267 3.56 -31.93 -7.77
N ASP A 268 3.36 -31.22 -6.65
CA ASP A 268 2.75 -31.78 -5.43
C ASP A 268 1.26 -32.16 -5.65
N LEU A 269 0.58 -31.49 -6.59
CA LEU A 269 -0.78 -31.83 -7.03
C LEU A 269 -0.82 -32.90 -8.14
N GLY A 270 0.33 -33.41 -8.57
CA GLY A 270 0.44 -34.48 -9.58
C GLY A 270 0.11 -34.05 -11.02
N ILE A 271 0.22 -32.75 -11.33
CA ILE A 271 -0.02 -32.16 -12.66
C ILE A 271 1.33 -31.96 -13.36
N GLY A 272 2.09 -33.04 -13.54
CA GLY A 272 3.25 -33.11 -14.42
C GLY A 272 2.95 -34.03 -15.60
N GLN A 273 3.40 -33.69 -16.81
CA GLN A 273 3.26 -34.56 -17.99
C GLN A 273 3.99 -35.88 -17.77
N ASP A 274 3.23 -36.96 -17.55
CA ASP A 274 3.67 -38.33 -17.84
C ASP A 274 3.78 -38.47 -19.37
N ASP A 275 4.89 -38.02 -19.94
CA ASP A 275 5.32 -38.47 -21.27
C ASP A 275 6.05 -39.80 -21.11
N GLY A 276 5.28 -40.88 -21.17
CA GLY A 276 5.75 -42.26 -21.16
C GLY A 276 4.84 -43.15 -21.99
N ASP A 277 5.06 -43.12 -23.30
CA ASP A 277 4.44 -43.99 -24.30
C ASP A 277 4.47 -45.47 -23.88
N GLY A 278 3.34 -46.14 -24.10
CA GLY A 278 3.11 -47.51 -23.65
C GLY A 278 3.78 -48.55 -24.55
N ASP A 279 4.24 -49.64 -23.93
CA ASP A 279 4.29 -50.94 -24.61
C ASP A 279 3.79 -52.05 -23.66
N ASP A 280 3.06 -52.98 -24.27
CA ASP A 280 2.09 -53.86 -23.62
C ASP A 280 2.68 -55.24 -23.25
N ALA A 281 2.23 -55.74 -22.09
CA ALA A 281 1.96 -57.15 -21.73
C ALA A 281 3.11 -58.11 -21.29
N PRO A 282 2.82 -59.23 -20.56
CA PRO A 282 1.58 -59.65 -19.88
C PRO A 282 1.73 -60.06 -18.39
N ALA A 283 0.59 -59.95 -17.69
CA ALA A 283 0.04 -60.71 -16.54
C ALA A 283 0.93 -61.61 -15.64
N ALA A 284 0.88 -61.32 -14.33
CA ALA A 284 0.81 -62.33 -13.27
C ALA A 284 -0.22 -61.92 -12.19
N ALA A 285 -1.03 -62.91 -11.79
CA ALA A 285 -2.27 -62.79 -11.01
C ALA A 285 -2.07 -62.51 -9.50
N PRO A 286 -3.14 -62.16 -8.75
CA PRO A 286 -3.07 -61.34 -7.55
C PRO A 286 -3.04 -62.15 -6.25
N THR A 287 -2.36 -61.63 -5.23
CA THR A 287 -2.55 -62.05 -3.83
C THR A 287 -3.59 -61.14 -3.16
N ARG A 288 -4.82 -61.65 -3.08
CA ARG A 288 -5.87 -61.11 -2.22
C ARG A 288 -5.40 -61.09 -0.77
N ARG A 289 -5.53 -59.94 -0.09
CA ARG A 289 -5.91 -59.92 1.33
C ARG A 289 -7.25 -59.22 1.49
N SER A 290 -8.25 -60.07 1.62
CA SER A 290 -9.50 -59.95 2.38
C SER A 290 -9.94 -58.55 2.82
N ARG A 291 -11.07 -58.11 2.25
CA ARG A 291 -12.00 -57.15 2.87
C ARG A 291 -12.71 -57.85 4.04
N SER A 292 -12.67 -57.23 5.21
CA SER A 292 -13.77 -57.21 6.19
C SER A 292 -14.03 -55.72 6.43
N GLY A 293 -15.19 -55.13 6.17
CA GLY A 293 -16.53 -55.61 6.47
C GLY A 293 -17.05 -54.84 7.69
N GLY A 294 -17.66 -53.68 7.45
CA GLY A 294 -18.59 -53.02 8.38
C GLY A 294 -18.03 -51.95 9.32
N GLY A 295 -18.58 -50.73 9.25
CA GLY A 295 -18.47 -49.71 10.29
C GLY A 295 -18.08 -48.34 9.76
N GLY A 296 -19.04 -47.41 9.69
CA GLY A 296 -18.85 -46.06 9.19
C GLY A 296 -17.97 -45.19 10.11
N GLY A 297 -16.72 -45.01 9.71
CA GLY A 297 -15.90 -43.87 10.10
C GLY A 297 -15.51 -43.09 8.84
N LEU A 298 -15.37 -41.78 8.95
CA LEU A 298 -14.64 -40.98 7.98
C LEU A 298 -13.18 -41.48 7.99
N GLY A 299 -12.92 -42.53 7.20
CA GLY A 299 -11.59 -43.06 6.96
C GLY A 299 -10.74 -42.06 6.19
N ALA A 300 -9.45 -42.35 6.09
CA ALA A 300 -8.51 -41.58 5.28
C ALA A 300 -9.11 -41.31 3.89
N ILE A 301 -9.01 -40.05 3.45
CA ILE A 301 -9.48 -39.63 2.13
C ILE A 301 -8.44 -40.10 1.13
N GLU A 302 -8.66 -41.28 0.55
CA GLU A 302 -7.72 -41.93 -0.39
C GLU A 302 -8.15 -41.76 -1.86
N SER A 303 -9.33 -41.18 -2.12
CA SER A 303 -9.82 -40.94 -3.47
C SER A 303 -10.65 -39.65 -3.59
N ARG A 304 -10.76 -39.12 -4.81
CA ARG A 304 -11.62 -37.97 -5.14
C ARG A 304 -13.08 -38.22 -4.73
N ALA A 305 -13.56 -39.46 -4.88
CA ALA A 305 -14.89 -39.85 -4.45
C ALA A 305 -15.06 -39.84 -2.91
N ASP A 306 -13.99 -40.12 -2.16
CA ASP A 306 -13.99 -39.96 -0.70
C ASP A 306 -14.07 -38.49 -0.28
N ALA A 307 -13.36 -37.61 -1.00
CA ALA A 307 -13.37 -36.17 -0.73
C ALA A 307 -14.75 -35.56 -0.97
N VAL A 308 -15.42 -35.90 -2.08
CA VAL A 308 -16.79 -35.46 -2.38
C VAL A 308 -17.76 -35.92 -1.28
N ARG A 309 -17.66 -37.19 -0.85
CA ARG A 309 -18.49 -37.73 0.24
C ARG A 309 -18.23 -37.05 1.59
N ALA A 310 -16.99 -36.68 1.89
CA ALA A 310 -16.64 -35.96 3.10
C ALA A 310 -17.22 -34.54 3.09
N ILE A 311 -17.12 -33.84 1.96
CA ILE A 311 -17.72 -32.51 1.77
C ILE A 311 -19.24 -32.58 1.92
N ASP A 312 -19.90 -33.59 1.33
CA ASP A 312 -21.35 -33.81 1.50
C ASP A 312 -21.73 -34.00 2.97
N ALA A 313 -20.95 -34.78 3.72
CA ALA A 313 -21.19 -35.00 5.14
C ALA A 313 -21.04 -33.72 5.98
N ILE A 314 -20.07 -32.88 5.64
CA ILE A 314 -19.85 -31.57 6.29
C ILE A 314 -20.99 -30.61 5.96
N CYS A 315 -21.39 -30.50 4.69
CA CYS A 315 -22.51 -29.67 4.28
C CYS A 315 -23.82 -30.10 4.98
N ALA A 316 -24.10 -31.40 5.05
CA ALA A 316 -25.29 -31.92 5.74
C ALA A 316 -25.28 -31.64 7.25
N TYR A 317 -24.11 -31.61 7.88
CA TYR A 317 -23.97 -31.18 9.28
C TYR A 317 -24.25 -29.68 9.42
N LEU A 318 -23.63 -28.84 8.58
CA LEU A 318 -23.80 -27.39 8.61
C LEU A 318 -25.24 -26.96 8.33
N ASP A 319 -25.91 -27.56 7.35
CA ASP A 319 -27.33 -27.28 7.07
C ASP A 319 -28.24 -27.57 8.27
N LYS A 320 -27.88 -28.57 9.08
CA LYS A 320 -28.67 -29.02 10.22
C LYS A 320 -28.39 -28.24 11.50
N HIS A 321 -27.14 -27.86 11.72
CA HIS A 321 -26.69 -27.24 12.98
C HIS A 321 -26.49 -25.73 12.86
N GLU A 322 -26.14 -25.22 11.67
CA GLU A 322 -25.79 -23.81 11.43
C GLU A 322 -26.27 -23.34 10.04
N PRO A 323 -27.60 -23.25 9.79
CA PRO A 323 -28.15 -22.98 8.46
C PRO A 323 -27.81 -21.60 7.87
N THR A 324 -27.33 -20.66 8.69
CA THR A 324 -26.85 -19.33 8.26
C THR A 324 -25.33 -19.26 8.08
N ASN A 325 -24.60 -20.38 8.26
CA ASN A 325 -23.16 -20.40 8.10
C ASN A 325 -22.78 -20.42 6.60
N PRO A 326 -22.04 -19.41 6.09
CA PRO A 326 -21.66 -19.32 4.68
C PRO A 326 -20.72 -20.45 4.23
N ALA A 327 -20.11 -21.20 5.15
CA ALA A 327 -19.21 -22.31 4.85
C ALA A 327 -19.89 -23.43 4.04
N ALA A 328 -21.18 -23.71 4.26
CA ALA A 328 -21.91 -24.73 3.51
C ALA A 328 -21.98 -24.39 2.02
N ASP A 329 -22.25 -23.13 1.68
CA ASP A 329 -22.33 -22.67 0.30
C ASP A 329 -20.96 -22.60 -0.38
N LEU A 330 -19.91 -22.25 0.37
CA LEU A 330 -18.53 -22.29 -0.13
C LEU A 330 -18.05 -23.72 -0.40
N LEU A 331 -18.39 -24.67 0.47
CA LEU A 331 -18.05 -26.08 0.30
C LEU A 331 -18.78 -26.71 -0.88
N ARG A 332 -20.07 -26.38 -1.08
CA ARG A 332 -20.82 -26.79 -2.29
C ARG A 332 -20.25 -26.19 -3.56
N ARG A 333 -19.75 -24.95 -3.52
CA ARG A 333 -19.03 -24.36 -4.65
C ARG A 333 -17.75 -25.16 -4.92
N ALA A 334 -16.92 -25.39 -3.91
CA ALA A 334 -15.70 -26.20 -4.02
C ALA A 334 -15.97 -27.61 -4.59
N GLN A 335 -17.08 -28.25 -4.19
CA GLN A 335 -17.50 -29.55 -4.72
C GLN A 335 -17.81 -29.53 -6.23
N ARG A 336 -18.37 -28.42 -6.76
CA ARG A 336 -18.61 -28.26 -8.20
C ARG A 336 -17.33 -28.03 -9.01
N LEU A 337 -16.30 -27.49 -8.36
CA LEU A 337 -14.98 -27.26 -8.98
C LEU A 337 -14.15 -28.55 -8.98
N ILE A 338 -14.26 -29.32 -7.89
CA ILE A 338 -14.43 -30.79 -7.89
C ILE A 338 -13.98 -31.48 -9.17
N ASP A 339 -14.95 -31.49 -10.09
CA ASP A 339 -15.04 -32.30 -11.30
C ASP A 339 -14.59 -31.58 -12.59
N ARG A 340 -14.20 -30.30 -12.53
CA ARG A 340 -13.87 -29.50 -13.73
C ARG A 340 -12.36 -29.46 -14.02
N ASN A 341 -12.01 -29.46 -15.30
CA ASN A 341 -10.64 -29.24 -15.75
C ASN A 341 -10.23 -27.79 -15.43
N PHE A 342 -8.98 -27.55 -15.03
CA PHE A 342 -8.42 -26.22 -14.72
C PHE A 342 -8.75 -25.15 -15.78
N LEU A 343 -8.74 -25.52 -17.07
CA LEU A 343 -9.12 -24.59 -18.15
C LEU A 343 -10.63 -24.26 -18.18
N GLN A 344 -11.48 -25.15 -17.70
CA GLN A 344 -12.92 -24.86 -17.50
C GLN A 344 -13.12 -23.93 -16.30
N LEU A 345 -12.26 -24.02 -15.27
CA LEU A 345 -12.29 -23.14 -14.10
C LEU A 345 -11.84 -21.72 -14.45
N VAL A 346 -10.74 -21.58 -15.20
CA VAL A 346 -10.27 -20.26 -15.69
C VAL A 346 -11.32 -19.61 -16.58
N ARG A 347 -12.00 -20.37 -17.46
CA ARG A 347 -13.11 -19.86 -18.28
C ARG A 347 -14.32 -19.36 -17.47
N GLU A 348 -14.58 -19.93 -16.29
CA GLU A 348 -15.75 -19.59 -15.47
C GLU A 348 -15.52 -18.40 -14.54
N PHE A 349 -14.30 -18.20 -14.03
CA PHE A 349 -13.98 -17.14 -13.08
C PHE A 349 -13.27 -15.93 -13.69
N ALA A 350 -12.56 -16.11 -14.81
CA ALA A 350 -11.82 -15.04 -15.47
C ALA A 350 -11.75 -15.31 -16.99
N PRO A 351 -12.88 -15.16 -17.73
CA PRO A 351 -12.95 -15.50 -19.15
C PRO A 351 -11.93 -14.72 -20.01
N GLU A 352 -11.55 -13.52 -19.57
CA GLU A 352 -10.54 -12.67 -20.21
C GLU A 352 -9.10 -13.26 -20.11
N ALA A 353 -8.81 -14.07 -19.09
CA ALA A 353 -7.47 -14.61 -18.79
C ALA A 353 -7.19 -15.96 -19.49
N VAL A 354 -8.21 -16.57 -20.11
CA VAL A 354 -8.13 -17.90 -20.72
C VAL A 354 -7.10 -17.96 -21.84
N GLY A 355 -7.03 -16.90 -22.67
CA GLY A 355 -6.11 -16.84 -23.80
C GLY A 355 -4.65 -16.69 -23.38
N GLU A 356 -4.39 -16.10 -22.21
CA GLU A 356 -3.05 -15.89 -21.68
C GLU A 356 -2.54 -17.16 -20.99
N VAL A 357 -3.42 -17.81 -20.22
CA VAL A 357 -3.15 -19.12 -19.58
C VAL A 357 -2.93 -20.23 -20.62
N ALA A 358 -3.71 -20.26 -21.71
CA ALA A 358 -3.53 -21.24 -22.78
C ALA A 358 -2.17 -21.08 -23.50
N ARG A 359 -1.72 -19.84 -23.72
CA ARG A 359 -0.39 -19.56 -24.30
C ARG A 359 0.74 -19.92 -23.35
N MET A 360 0.59 -19.68 -22.05
CA MET A 360 1.57 -20.07 -21.03
C MET A 360 1.73 -21.58 -20.90
N LEU A 361 0.64 -22.35 -21.05
CA LEU A 361 0.64 -23.81 -20.96
C LEU A 361 0.93 -24.52 -22.30
N GLY A 362 1.09 -23.79 -23.40
CA GLY A 362 1.39 -24.35 -24.71
C GLY A 362 0.25 -25.16 -25.34
N VAL A 363 -1.00 -24.92 -24.95
CA VAL A 363 -2.18 -25.67 -25.43
C VAL A 363 -3.03 -24.77 -26.34
N ASP A 364 -3.49 -25.33 -27.46
CA ASP A 364 -4.38 -24.62 -28.39
C ASP A 364 -5.76 -24.37 -27.74
N PRO A 365 -6.23 -23.12 -27.60
CA PRO A 365 -7.50 -22.79 -26.93
C PRO A 365 -8.75 -23.42 -27.56
N ASP A 366 -8.65 -23.88 -28.82
CA ASP A 366 -9.73 -24.54 -29.56
C ASP A 366 -9.69 -26.09 -29.44
N SER A 367 -8.65 -26.66 -28.83
CA SER A 367 -8.49 -28.11 -28.65
C SER A 367 -9.18 -28.69 -27.42
N VAL A 368 -9.77 -27.84 -26.57
CA VAL A 368 -10.44 -28.27 -25.34
C VAL A 368 -11.87 -28.75 -25.66
N PRO A 369 -12.21 -30.04 -25.50
CA PRO A 369 -13.54 -30.54 -25.82
C PRO A 369 -14.61 -29.93 -24.91
N MET A 370 -15.72 -29.53 -25.51
CA MET A 370 -16.92 -29.07 -24.82
C MET A 370 -17.79 -30.26 -24.44
N SER A 371 -17.59 -30.78 -23.23
CA SER A 371 -18.60 -31.59 -22.53
C SER A 371 -18.31 -31.66 -21.05
#